data_AF-A0A970GCH6-F1
#
_entry.id   AF-A0A970GCH6-F1
#
_cell.length_a   1.000
_cell.length_b   1.000
_cell.length_c   1.000
_cell.angle_alpha   90.00
_cell.angle_beta   90.00
_cell.angle_gamma   90.00
#
_symmetry.space_group_name_H-M   'P 1'
#
loop_
_entity.id
_entity.type
_entity.pdbx_description
1 polymer ?
#
loop_
_entity_poly.entity_id
_entity_poly.type
_entity_poly.pdbx_seq_one_letter_code
_entity_poly.pdbx_strand_id
1 'polypeptide(L)'
;TIYLVSQNRLSAYDKKSRQLFWTKMLEDDIRSTTVHQGMLILYLANQQIIGLNDEGNILWQQHLPTESITGDRFIPCIIKNSDDPRLDRSIMVIPSKRGISILDPVRGETISSLTFKHDLDALSVYDSFANCFYAVVGNAVLCVELKIVN
;
A
#
# COMPACT_ATOMS: atom_id res chain seq x y z
N THR A 1 -8.56 17.40 -4.17
CA THR A 1 -9.53 16.42 -4.68
C THR A 1 -10.07 15.58 -3.53
N ILE A 2 -11.36 15.24 -3.55
CA ILE A 2 -11.95 14.21 -2.68
C ILE A 2 -12.11 12.97 -3.54
N TYR A 3 -11.62 11.83 -3.05
CA TYR A 3 -11.76 10.55 -3.74
C TYR A 3 -12.82 9.71 -3.02
N LEU A 4 -13.80 9.19 -3.77
CA LEU A 4 -14.80 8.26 -3.29
C LEU A 4 -14.64 6.92 -4.00
N VAL A 5 -14.56 5.86 -3.21
CA VAL A 5 -14.42 4.49 -3.68
C VAL A 5 -15.73 3.75 -3.45
N SER A 6 -16.18 3.02 -4.47
CA SER A 6 -17.31 2.12 -4.40
C SER A 6 -16.99 0.87 -5.22
N GLN A 7 -16.61 -0.23 -4.56
CA GLN A 7 -16.14 -1.46 -5.24
C GLN A 7 -14.96 -1.15 -6.18
N ASN A 8 -15.07 -1.47 -7.47
CA ASN A 8 -14.07 -1.18 -8.49
C ASN A 8 -14.20 0.23 -9.11
N ARG A 9 -15.11 1.07 -8.61
CA ARG A 9 -15.32 2.45 -9.08
C ARG A 9 -14.61 3.45 -8.19
N LEU A 10 -13.82 4.33 -8.81
CA LEU A 10 -13.21 5.50 -8.19
C LEU A 10 -13.78 6.78 -8.80
N SER A 11 -14.28 7.68 -7.97
CA SER A 11 -14.77 8.99 -8.39
C SER A 11 -14.01 10.11 -7.68
N ALA A 12 -13.52 11.07 -8.46
CA ALA A 12 -12.80 12.23 -7.98
C ALA A 12 -13.69 13.47 -8.05
N TYR A 13 -13.76 14.21 -6.96
CA TYR A 13 -14.54 15.44 -6.84
C TYR A 13 -13.62 16.61 -6.51
N ASP A 14 -13.93 17.78 -7.06
CA ASP A 14 -13.29 19.01 -6.60
C ASP A 14 -13.68 19.28 -5.14
N LYS A 15 -12.70 19.66 -4.32
CA LYS A 15 -12.92 19.82 -2.88
C LYS A 15 -13.76 21.06 -2.55
N LYS A 16 -13.70 22.10 -3.39
CA LYS A 16 -14.39 23.38 -3.16
C LYS A 16 -15.81 23.35 -3.71
N SER A 17 -15.98 23.00 -4.98
CA SER A 17 -17.27 22.99 -5.66
C SER A 17 -18.09 21.72 -5.42
N ARG A 18 -17.43 20.63 -4.98
CA ARG A 18 -18.01 19.28 -4.85
C ARG A 18 -18.54 18.72 -6.18
N GLN A 19 -18.14 19.31 -7.30
CA GLN A 19 -18.48 18.79 -8.62
C GLN A 19 -17.59 17.59 -8.96
N LEU A 20 -18.18 16.64 -9.68
CA LEU A 20 -17.46 15.49 -10.20
C LEU A 20 -16.42 15.97 -11.22
N PHE A 21 -15.16 15.60 -11.01
CA PHE A 21 -14.06 15.91 -11.92
C PHE A 21 -13.85 14.77 -12.92
N TRP A 22 -13.70 13.54 -12.42
CA TRP A 22 -13.63 12.33 -13.26
C TRP A 22 -14.12 11.09 -12.50
N THR A 23 -14.39 10.03 -13.25
CA THR A 23 -14.64 8.68 -12.72
C THR A 23 -13.80 7.68 -13.50
N LYS A 24 -13.29 6.67 -12.80
CA LYS A 24 -12.56 5.54 -13.38
C LYS A 24 -13.15 4.23 -12.86
N MET A 25 -13.37 3.29 -13.78
CA MET A 25 -13.67 1.90 -13.46
C MET A 25 -12.36 1.11 -13.55
N LEU A 26 -12.09 0.25 -12.57
CA LEU A 26 -10.90 -0.59 -12.52
C LEU A 26 -11.27 -2.06 -12.71
N GLU A 27 -10.23 -2.87 -12.97
CA GLU A 27 -10.39 -4.29 -13.30
C GLU A 27 -10.90 -5.12 -12.11
N ASP A 28 -10.69 -4.65 -10.88
CA ASP A 28 -11.14 -5.33 -9.65
C ASP A 28 -11.45 -4.31 -8.54
N ASP A 29 -12.03 -4.79 -7.44
CA ASP A 29 -12.42 -4.04 -6.26
C ASP A 29 -11.23 -3.31 -5.65
N ILE A 30 -11.43 -2.01 -5.38
CA ILE A 30 -10.48 -1.19 -4.65
C ILE A 30 -10.60 -1.53 -3.16
N ARG A 31 -9.55 -2.13 -2.61
CA ARG A 31 -9.50 -2.54 -1.20
C ARG A 31 -9.03 -1.43 -0.29
N SER A 32 -8.09 -0.62 -0.76
CA SER A 32 -7.56 0.51 0.00
C SER A 32 -7.06 1.59 -0.94
N THR A 33 -6.86 2.78 -0.39
CA THR A 33 -6.27 3.92 -1.09
C THR A 33 -5.38 4.72 -0.15
N THR A 34 -4.25 5.20 -0.65
CA THR A 34 -3.35 6.10 0.08
C THR A 34 -2.91 7.24 -0.82
N VAL A 35 -2.75 8.44 -0.28
CA VAL A 35 -2.17 9.58 -1.02
C VAL A 35 -0.73 9.77 -0.59
N HIS A 36 0.18 9.85 -1.56
CA HIS A 36 1.60 10.14 -1.34
C HIS A 36 2.09 11.19 -2.32
N GLN A 37 2.61 12.31 -1.80
CA GLN A 37 3.20 13.38 -2.62
C GLN A 37 2.31 13.83 -3.81
N GLY A 38 0.99 13.91 -3.58
CA GLY A 38 0.02 14.32 -4.60
C GLY A 38 -0.47 13.20 -5.51
N MET A 39 0.17 12.03 -5.50
CA MET A 39 -0.28 10.85 -6.22
C MET A 39 -1.25 10.02 -5.37
N LEU A 40 -2.33 9.55 -5.99
CA LEU A 40 -3.26 8.61 -5.38
C LEU A 40 -2.82 7.18 -5.72
N ILE A 41 -2.64 6.36 -4.70
CA ILE A 41 -2.22 4.98 -4.82
C ILE A 41 -3.40 4.09 -4.46
N LEU A 42 -3.72 3.15 -5.34
CA LEU A 42 -4.85 2.24 -5.22
C LEU A 42 -4.34 0.81 -5.04
N TYR A 43 -4.96 0.07 -4.15
CA TYR A 43 -4.67 -1.35 -3.91
C TYR A 43 -5.89 -2.17 -4.28
N LEU A 44 -5.78 -3.00 -5.31
CA LEU A 44 -6.90 -3.79 -5.83
C LEU A 44 -6.89 -5.23 -5.30
N ALA A 45 -8.06 -5.88 -5.30
CA ALA A 45 -8.21 -7.24 -4.80
C ALA A 45 -7.37 -8.27 -5.59
N ASN A 46 -7.21 -8.06 -6.89
CA ASN A 46 -6.40 -8.88 -7.79
C ASN A 46 -4.87 -8.71 -7.62
N GLN A 47 -4.38 -8.08 -6.54
CA GLN A 47 -2.95 -7.79 -6.28
C GLN A 47 -2.33 -6.72 -7.18
N GLN A 48 -3.13 -6.00 -7.94
CA GLN A 48 -2.68 -4.86 -8.71
C GLN A 48 -2.60 -3.62 -7.83
N ILE A 49 -1.53 -2.85 -8.01
CA ILE A 49 -1.35 -1.55 -7.39
C ILE A 49 -1.18 -0.54 -8.50
N ILE A 50 -1.84 0.59 -8.36
CA ILE A 50 -1.91 1.62 -9.39
C ILE A 50 -1.59 2.97 -8.74
N GLY A 51 -0.61 3.68 -9.30
CA GLY A 51 -0.34 5.09 -8.99
C GLY A 51 -1.05 5.99 -10.00
N LEU A 52 -1.89 6.90 -9.53
CA LEU A 52 -2.64 7.88 -10.34
C LEU A 52 -2.22 9.31 -10.03
N ASN A 53 -2.10 10.15 -11.06
CA ASN A 53 -2.07 11.60 -10.86
C ASN A 53 -3.47 12.15 -10.49
N ASP A 54 -3.57 13.44 -10.23
CA ASP A 54 -4.82 14.13 -9.86
C ASP A 54 -5.85 14.23 -10.99
N GLU A 55 -5.41 14.10 -12.24
CA GLU A 55 -6.24 13.97 -13.45
C GLU A 55 -6.77 12.53 -13.66
N GLY A 56 -6.33 11.57 -12.86
CA GLY A 56 -6.72 10.17 -12.99
C GLY A 56 -5.94 9.40 -14.07
N ASN A 57 -4.83 9.93 -14.57
CA ASN A 57 -3.90 9.21 -15.44
C ASN A 57 -3.06 8.23 -14.62
N ILE A 58 -2.87 7.02 -15.16
CA ILE A 58 -1.99 6.01 -14.55
C ILE A 58 -0.55 6.44 -14.78
N LEU A 59 0.19 6.68 -13.70
CA LEU A 59 1.63 6.97 -13.73
C LEU A 59 2.44 5.67 -13.75
N TRP A 60 2.02 4.70 -12.96
CA TRP A 60 2.60 3.36 -12.91
C TRP A 60 1.56 2.35 -12.45
N GLN A 61 1.81 1.09 -12.80
CA GLN A 61 0.99 -0.05 -12.41
C GLN A 61 1.89 -1.27 -12.24
N GLN A 62 1.66 -2.03 -11.17
CA GLN A 62 2.46 -3.21 -10.83
C GLN A 62 1.55 -4.29 -10.26
N HIS A 63 1.89 -5.55 -10.51
CA HIS A 63 1.30 -6.69 -9.82
C HIS A 63 2.23 -7.13 -8.68
N LEU A 64 1.69 -7.34 -7.49
CA LEU A 64 2.49 -7.79 -6.35
C LEU A 64 2.96 -9.24 -6.52
N PRO A 65 4.15 -9.58 -6.02
CA PRO A 65 4.65 -10.94 -6.03
C PRO A 65 4.06 -11.81 -4.89
N THR A 66 3.29 -11.22 -3.98
CA THR A 66 2.76 -11.90 -2.77
C THR A 66 1.29 -12.25 -2.94
N GLU A 67 0.84 -13.33 -2.29
CA GLU A 67 -0.52 -13.85 -2.42
C GLU A 67 -1.58 -12.92 -1.80
N SER A 68 -2.52 -12.46 -2.63
CA SER A 68 -3.79 -11.80 -2.30
C SER A 68 -3.71 -10.62 -1.32
N ILE A 69 -4.02 -9.41 -1.79
CA ILE A 69 -4.13 -8.22 -0.92
C ILE A 69 -5.38 -8.35 -0.04
N THR A 70 -5.19 -8.45 1.27
CA THR A 70 -6.27 -8.49 2.28
C THR A 70 -6.51 -7.11 2.86
N GLY A 71 -6.87 -6.15 2.00
CA GLY A 71 -7.02 -4.73 2.38
C GLY A 71 -8.21 -4.44 3.32
N ASP A 72 -9.01 -5.45 3.65
CA ASP A 72 -10.02 -5.43 4.70
C ASP A 72 -9.44 -5.69 6.12
N ARG A 73 -8.26 -6.33 6.19
CA ARG A 73 -7.59 -6.68 7.46
C ARG A 73 -6.31 -5.92 7.69
N PHE A 74 -5.55 -5.64 6.64
CA PHE A 74 -4.25 -4.99 6.74
C PHE A 74 -4.19 -3.77 5.84
N ILE A 75 -3.86 -2.63 6.46
CA ILE A 75 -3.78 -1.35 5.77
C ILE A 75 -2.34 -1.16 5.30
N PRO A 76 -2.10 -0.98 3.99
CA PRO A 76 -0.78 -0.58 3.50
C PRO A 76 -0.33 0.73 4.15
N CYS A 77 0.94 0.83 4.50
CA CYS A 77 1.49 2.02 5.14
C CYS A 77 2.67 2.57 4.35
N ILE A 78 2.95 3.86 4.57
CA ILE A 78 4.11 4.54 4.01
C ILE A 78 5.03 4.89 5.17
N ILE A 79 6.26 4.42 5.12
CA ILE A 79 7.32 4.78 6.06
C ILE A 79 8.16 5.87 5.40
N LYS A 80 8.23 7.03 6.04
CA LYS A 80 9.01 8.18 5.57
C LYS A 80 10.34 8.26 6.32
N ASN A 81 11.25 9.10 5.84
CA ASN A 81 12.49 9.42 6.57
C ASN A 81 12.22 9.97 7.99
N SER A 82 11.10 10.66 8.20
CA SER A 82 10.67 11.12 9.53
C SER A 82 10.30 9.99 10.49
N ASP A 83 9.93 8.83 9.95
CA ASP A 83 9.53 7.64 10.70
C ASP A 83 10.72 6.70 10.88
N ASP A 84 11.61 6.59 9.88
CA ASP A 84 12.88 5.87 9.94
C ASP A 84 13.99 6.68 9.24
N PRO A 85 14.91 7.31 9.99
CA PRO A 85 15.93 8.21 9.44
C PRO A 85 16.98 7.50 8.60
N ARG A 86 17.00 6.16 8.60
CA ARG A 86 17.90 5.35 7.76
C ARG A 86 17.43 5.31 6.29
N LEU A 87 16.19 5.70 6.01
CA LEU A 87 15.62 5.73 4.67
C LEU A 87 15.95 7.03 3.94
N ASP A 88 16.61 6.95 2.78
CA ASP A 88 16.82 8.12 1.90
C ASP A 88 15.52 8.61 1.25
N ARG A 89 14.57 7.69 1.03
CA ARG A 89 13.26 7.96 0.41
C ARG A 89 12.18 7.16 1.11
N SER A 90 10.94 7.64 1.01
CA SER A 90 9.81 6.90 1.58
C SER A 90 9.66 5.54 0.90
N ILE A 91 9.27 4.53 1.67
CA ILE A 91 8.90 3.22 1.16
C ILE A 91 7.45 2.93 1.50
N MET A 92 6.83 2.08 0.70
CA MET A 92 5.49 1.59 0.94
C MET A 92 5.55 0.13 1.37
N VAL A 93 4.93 -0.18 2.49
CA VAL A 93 4.81 -1.54 3.00
C VAL A 93 3.38 -2.01 2.77
N ILE A 94 3.25 -3.14 2.08
CA ILE A 94 1.98 -3.66 1.60
C ILE A 94 1.82 -5.08 2.12
N PRO A 95 1.03 -5.24 3.18
CA PRO A 95 0.71 -6.56 3.68
C PRO A 95 -0.21 -7.30 2.72
N SER A 96 -0.04 -8.62 2.68
CA SER A 96 -0.85 -9.55 1.90
C SER A 96 -1.22 -10.73 2.80
N LYS A 97 -2.07 -11.64 2.30
CA LYS A 97 -2.53 -12.79 3.08
C LYS A 97 -1.37 -13.62 3.65
N ARG A 98 -0.29 -13.80 2.88
CA ARG A 98 0.86 -14.65 3.26
C ARG A 98 2.21 -13.96 3.10
N GLY A 99 2.26 -12.64 3.20
CA GLY A 99 3.52 -11.95 3.02
C GLY A 99 3.43 -10.45 3.16
N ILE A 100 4.57 -9.81 2.98
CA ILE A 100 4.72 -8.36 2.98
C ILE A 100 5.53 -7.99 1.74
N SER A 101 5.08 -7.01 0.98
CA SER A 101 5.81 -6.42 -0.14
C SER A 101 6.25 -5.00 0.20
N ILE A 102 7.47 -4.62 -0.19
CA ILE A 102 8.01 -3.28 -0.04
C ILE A 102 8.20 -2.68 -1.42
N LEU A 103 7.61 -1.51 -1.67
CA LEU A 103 7.65 -0.81 -2.95
C LEU A 103 8.21 0.61 -2.79
N ASP A 104 8.83 1.11 -3.87
CA ASP A 104 9.05 2.55 -4.07
C ASP A 104 7.71 3.19 -4.44
N PRO A 105 7.14 4.08 -3.61
CA PRO A 105 5.84 4.69 -3.88
C PRO A 105 5.87 5.60 -5.12
N VAL A 106 7.00 6.20 -5.47
CA VAL A 106 7.09 7.12 -6.61
C VAL A 106 7.15 6.35 -7.93
N ARG A 107 7.90 5.24 -7.97
CA ARG A 107 8.14 4.47 -9.20
C ARG A 107 7.20 3.27 -9.36
N GLY A 108 6.56 2.82 -8.29
CA GLY A 108 5.76 1.59 -8.27
C GLY A 108 6.61 0.30 -8.31
N GLU A 109 7.93 0.43 -8.18
CA GLU A 109 8.88 -0.69 -8.27
C GLU A 109 8.89 -1.48 -6.96
N THR A 110 8.80 -2.81 -7.04
CA THR A 110 9.01 -3.69 -5.88
C THR A 110 10.49 -3.70 -5.50
N ILE A 111 10.78 -3.27 -4.28
CA ILE A 111 12.13 -3.27 -3.69
C ILE A 111 12.44 -4.63 -3.07
N SER A 112 11.48 -5.19 -2.33
CA SER A 112 11.65 -6.46 -1.64
C SER A 112 10.30 -7.11 -1.32
N SER A 113 10.32 -8.40 -1.01
CA SER A 113 9.16 -9.11 -0.49
C SER A 113 9.57 -10.22 0.48
N LEU A 114 8.66 -10.53 1.40
CA LEU A 114 8.76 -11.60 2.36
C LEU A 114 7.51 -12.46 2.27
N THR A 115 7.68 -13.78 2.23
CA THR A 115 6.57 -14.76 2.23
C THR A 115 6.59 -15.56 3.53
N PHE A 116 5.43 -15.66 4.18
CA PHE A 116 5.21 -16.42 5.39
C PHE A 116 4.79 -17.86 5.10
N LYS A 117 5.08 -18.76 6.04
CA LYS A 117 4.67 -20.17 5.97
C LYS A 117 3.16 -20.37 6.22
N HIS A 118 2.54 -19.47 6.98
CA HIS A 118 1.10 -19.46 7.25
C HIS A 118 0.50 -18.09 6.88
N ASP A 119 -0.82 -17.98 6.98
CA ASP A 119 -1.53 -16.72 6.81
C ASP A 119 -1.10 -15.71 7.89
N LEU A 120 -1.05 -14.45 7.49
CA LEU A 120 -0.90 -13.31 8.37
C LEU A 120 -2.26 -13.07 9.04
N ASP A 121 -2.29 -13.19 10.36
CA ASP A 121 -3.50 -13.00 11.17
C ASP A 121 -3.59 -11.57 11.71
N ALA A 122 -2.44 -10.98 12.06
CA ALA A 122 -2.31 -9.60 12.51
C ALA A 122 -0.97 -9.01 12.08
N LEU A 123 -0.94 -7.70 11.84
CA LEU A 123 0.28 -6.93 11.65
C LEU A 123 0.18 -5.63 12.46
N SER A 124 1.21 -5.32 13.25
CA SER A 124 1.29 -4.06 13.98
C SER A 124 1.50 -2.87 13.05
N VAL A 125 1.33 -1.66 13.58
CA VAL A 125 1.97 -0.47 13.00
C VAL A 125 3.50 -0.64 13.01
N TYR A 126 4.18 0.12 12.16
CA TYR A 126 5.64 0.15 12.15
C TYR A 126 6.17 0.72 13.48
N ASP A 127 7.06 -0.03 14.14
CA ASP A 127 7.75 0.41 15.33
C ASP A 127 9.08 1.07 14.92
N SER A 128 9.14 2.40 14.98
CA SER A 128 10.34 3.18 14.64
C SER A 128 11.47 3.07 15.66
N PHE A 129 11.17 2.62 16.89
CA PHE A 129 12.20 2.43 17.92
C PHE A 129 12.88 1.07 17.73
N ALA A 130 12.10 0.01 17.50
CA ALA A 130 12.60 -1.33 17.25
C ALA A 130 12.93 -1.60 15.77
N ASN A 131 12.57 -0.70 14.86
CA ASN A 131 12.77 -0.79 13.40
C ASN A 131 12.10 -2.02 12.76
N CYS A 132 10.90 -2.39 13.21
CA CYS A 132 10.27 -3.64 12.82
C CYS A 132 8.74 -3.55 12.76
N PHE A 133 8.15 -4.64 12.27
CA PHE A 133 6.74 -4.96 12.43
C PHE A 133 6.58 -6.20 13.29
N TYR A 134 5.54 -6.25 14.12
CA TYR A 134 5.13 -7.46 14.80
C TYR A 134 4.01 -8.14 14.00
N ALA A 135 4.27 -9.36 13.54
CA ALA A 135 3.34 -10.15 12.75
C ALA A 135 2.87 -11.38 13.54
N VAL A 136 1.56 -11.62 13.58
CA VAL A 136 0.99 -12.89 14.07
C VAL A 136 0.77 -13.78 12.86
N VAL A 137 1.40 -14.96 12.87
CA VAL A 137 1.39 -15.91 11.76
C VAL A 137 1.16 -17.31 12.33
N GLY A 138 -0.07 -17.81 12.22
CA GLY A 138 -0.48 -19.05 12.87
C GLY A 138 -0.35 -18.95 14.39
N ASN A 139 0.46 -19.83 15.00
CA ASN A 139 0.66 -19.85 16.47
C ASN A 139 1.92 -19.09 16.92
N ALA A 140 2.49 -18.23 16.08
CA ALA A 140 3.72 -17.51 16.36
C ALA A 140 3.55 -15.99 16.24
N VAL A 141 4.31 -15.26 17.06
CA VAL A 141 4.53 -13.81 16.92
C VAL A 141 5.95 -13.61 16.41
N LEU A 142 6.09 -12.89 15.30
CA LEU A 142 7.35 -12.63 14.62
C LEU A 142 7.71 -11.15 14.71
N CYS A 143 8.96 -10.84 15.01
CA CYS A 143 9.56 -9.52 14.79
C CYS A 143 10.14 -9.49 13.37
N VAL A 144 9.50 -8.75 12.47
CA VAL A 144 9.90 -8.60 11.07
C VAL A 144 10.71 -7.31 10.95
N GLU A 145 12.03 -7.45 11.02
CA GLU A 145 12.97 -6.32 10.96
C GLU A 145 13.04 -5.71 9.55
N LEU A 146 13.00 -4.38 9.48
CA LEU A 146 13.34 -3.64 8.27
C LEU A 146 14.85 -3.41 8.23
N LYS A 147 15.54 -4.22 7.42
CA LYS A 147 16.99 -4.09 7.16
C LYS A 147 17.24 -3.23 5.93
N ILE A 148 17.83 -2.07 6.15
CA ILE A 148 18.19 -1.12 5.09
C ILE A 148 19.67 -1.32 4.76
N VAL A 149 19.96 -1.59 3.50
CA VAL A 149 21.32 -1.72 2.96
C VAL A 149 21.44 -0.66 1.86
N ASN A 150 22.32 0.32 2.08
CA ASN A 150 22.58 1.41 1.14
C ASN A 150 23.71 1.06 0.17
#